data_AF-A0A539D1D9-F1
#
_entry.id   AF-A0A539D1D9-F1
#
_cell.length_a   1.000
_cell.length_b   1.000
_cell.length_c   1.000
_cell.angle_alpha   90.00
_cell.angle_beta   90.00
_cell.angle_gamma   90.00
#
_symmetry.space_group_name_H-M   'P 1'
#
loop_
_entity.id
_entity.type
_entity.pdbx_description
1 polymer ?
#
loop_
_entity_poly.entity_id
_entity_poly.type
_entity_poly.pdbx_seq_one_letter_code
_entity_poly.pdbx_strand_id
1 'polypeptide(L)'
;MSDDHSARLALPYLAAGQMQKHVTLNEALTRLDAIVQTVVVSRTTTAQPGAPADGALWILPSGAAGADWSMRPAGALMRAEGGGWTVVEAGDG
;
A
#
# COMPACT_ATOMS: atom_id res chain seq x y z
N MET A 1 8.16 -11.49 -20.99
CA MET A 1 8.87 -10.74 -19.92
C MET A 1 8.90 -11.69 -18.74
N SER A 2 10.09 -11.99 -18.20
CA SER A 2 10.32 -13.12 -17.28
C SER A 2 9.55 -12.97 -15.96
N ASP A 3 8.75 -13.99 -15.60
CA ASP A 3 7.94 -14.11 -14.38
C ASP A 3 8.79 -14.38 -13.10
N ASP A 4 10.03 -13.90 -13.08
CA ASP A 4 11.05 -14.26 -12.07
C ASP A 4 11.16 -13.23 -10.92
N HIS A 5 10.29 -12.22 -10.88
CA HIS A 5 10.32 -11.14 -9.89
C HIS A 5 8.93 -10.77 -9.39
N SER A 6 8.84 -10.23 -8.18
CA SER A 6 7.59 -9.65 -7.65
C SER A 6 7.13 -8.44 -8.47
N ALA A 7 5.82 -8.23 -8.47
CA ALA A 7 5.17 -7.32 -9.41
C ALA A 7 5.50 -5.84 -9.17
N ARG A 8 5.76 -5.42 -7.92
CA ARG A 8 5.88 -3.98 -7.58
C ARG A 8 7.30 -3.57 -7.19
N LEU A 9 7.98 -4.35 -6.38
CA LEU A 9 9.32 -4.05 -5.86
C LEU A 9 10.43 -4.80 -6.60
N ALA A 10 10.08 -5.57 -7.64
CA ALA A 10 11.02 -6.38 -8.42
C ALA A 10 11.91 -7.25 -7.53
N LEU A 11 11.34 -7.87 -6.48
CA LEU A 11 12.06 -8.80 -5.62
C LEU A 11 12.29 -10.10 -6.38
N PRO A 12 13.53 -10.63 -6.43
CA PRO A 12 13.82 -11.84 -7.17
C PRO A 12 13.14 -13.05 -6.54
N TYR A 13 12.35 -13.78 -7.32
CA TYR A 13 11.81 -15.06 -6.93
C TYR A 13 12.88 -16.15 -6.97
N LEU A 14 12.80 -17.08 -6.02
CA LEU A 14 13.69 -18.22 -6.01
C LEU A 14 13.29 -19.18 -7.13
N ALA A 15 14.27 -19.55 -7.97
CA ALA A 15 14.07 -20.50 -9.05
C ALA A 15 13.62 -21.88 -8.54
N ALA A 16 12.85 -22.60 -9.36
CA ALA A 16 12.35 -23.91 -9.02
C ALA A 16 13.50 -24.89 -8.71
N GLY A 17 13.41 -25.56 -7.58
CA GLY A 17 14.43 -26.48 -7.07
C GLY A 17 13.82 -27.61 -6.24
N GLN A 18 14.64 -28.60 -5.90
CA GLN A 18 14.21 -29.78 -5.16
C GLN A 18 13.56 -29.41 -3.81
N MET A 19 12.53 -30.17 -3.43
CA MET A 19 11.70 -29.99 -2.22
C MET A 19 10.76 -28.78 -2.22
N GLN A 20 10.53 -28.11 -3.35
CA GLN A 20 9.49 -27.06 -3.49
C GLN A 20 9.55 -25.88 -2.49
N LYS A 21 10.68 -25.68 -1.79
CA LYS A 21 10.89 -24.57 -0.84
C LYS A 21 10.69 -23.17 -1.44
N HIS A 22 10.83 -23.06 -2.76
CA HIS A 22 10.61 -21.84 -3.53
C HIS A 22 9.13 -21.40 -3.50
N VAL A 23 8.18 -22.31 -3.34
CA VAL A 23 6.74 -21.98 -3.32
C VAL A 23 6.40 -21.13 -2.11
N THR A 24 6.66 -21.62 -0.90
CA THR A 24 6.37 -20.90 0.35
C THR A 24 7.17 -19.59 0.46
N LEU A 25 8.42 -19.57 -0.01
CA LEU A 25 9.25 -18.37 0.03
C LEU A 25 8.76 -17.30 -0.96
N ASN A 26 8.42 -17.67 -2.20
CA ASN A 26 7.93 -16.73 -3.20
C ASN A 26 6.54 -16.19 -2.81
N GLU A 27 5.71 -16.99 -2.15
CA GLU A 27 4.43 -16.55 -1.56
C GLU A 27 4.65 -15.49 -0.46
N ALA A 28 5.62 -15.71 0.43
CA ALA A 28 6.00 -14.72 1.45
C ALA A 28 6.59 -13.44 0.82
N LEU A 29 7.42 -13.55 -0.22
CA LEU A 29 7.96 -12.39 -0.95
C LEU A 29 6.86 -11.62 -1.68
N THR A 30 5.86 -12.30 -2.23
CA THR A 30 4.67 -11.68 -2.84
C THR A 30 3.84 -10.92 -1.79
N ARG A 31 3.65 -11.50 -0.61
CA ARG A 31 2.98 -10.82 0.51
C ARG A 31 3.79 -9.65 1.04
N LEU A 32 5.11 -9.77 1.10
CA LEU A 32 6.02 -8.69 1.50
C LEU A 32 6.01 -7.55 0.48
N ASP A 33 6.00 -7.84 -0.80
CA ASP A 33 5.84 -6.88 -1.91
C ASP A 33 4.57 -6.05 -1.77
N ALA A 34 3.50 -6.65 -1.24
CA ALA A 34 2.23 -5.97 -1.00
C ALA A 34 2.23 -5.07 0.25
N ILE A 35 3.12 -5.31 1.22
CA ILE A 35 3.11 -4.63 2.54
C ILE A 35 4.25 -3.61 2.66
N VAL A 36 5.38 -3.84 1.99
CA VAL A 36 6.56 -2.96 2.02
C VAL A 36 6.31 -1.70 1.18
N GLN A 37 6.74 -0.55 1.72
CA GLN A 37 6.50 0.84 1.27
C GLN A 37 5.20 1.53 1.74
N THR A 38 4.64 1.15 2.89
CA THR A 38 3.66 2.00 3.61
C THR A 38 4.36 3.21 4.27
N VAL A 39 4.81 4.19 3.48
CA VAL A 39 5.26 5.50 4.00
C VAL A 39 4.05 6.40 4.19
N VAL A 40 3.41 6.28 5.35
CA VAL A 40 2.34 7.19 5.76
C VAL A 40 2.95 8.56 6.06
N VAL A 41 2.60 9.56 5.25
CA VAL A 41 3.01 10.96 5.38
C VAL A 41 2.54 11.57 6.70
N SER A 42 1.31 11.27 7.13
CA SER A 42 0.79 11.75 8.40
C SER A 42 -0.41 10.92 8.88
N ARG A 43 -0.56 10.87 10.22
CA ARG A 43 -1.72 10.27 10.91
C ARG A 43 -2.54 11.26 11.73
N THR A 44 -2.19 12.55 11.68
CA THR A 44 -2.80 13.62 12.51
C THR A 44 -3.33 14.78 11.68
N THR A 45 -3.04 14.81 10.38
CA THR A 45 -3.54 15.84 9.46
C THR A 45 -5.05 15.68 9.31
N THR A 46 -5.81 16.70 9.71
CA THR A 46 -7.28 16.68 9.65
C THR A 46 -7.84 17.27 8.36
N ALA A 47 -7.12 18.15 7.68
CA ALA A 47 -7.54 18.73 6.40
C ALA A 47 -6.89 17.99 5.22
N GLN A 48 -7.72 17.55 4.27
CA GLN A 48 -7.26 16.95 3.01
C GLN A 48 -6.28 17.88 2.27
N PRO A 49 -5.05 17.43 1.94
CA PRO A 49 -4.12 18.21 1.14
C PRO A 49 -4.68 18.49 -0.26
N GLY A 50 -4.56 19.74 -0.73
CA GLY A 50 -5.00 20.12 -2.07
C GLY A 50 -4.05 19.69 -3.20
N ALA A 51 -2.77 19.45 -2.89
CA ALA A 51 -1.75 19.02 -3.84
C ALA A 51 -0.81 17.98 -3.20
N PRO A 52 -1.31 16.78 -2.87
CA PRO A 52 -0.47 15.68 -2.38
C PRO A 52 0.48 15.20 -3.48
N ALA A 53 1.67 14.72 -3.10
CA ALA A 53 2.55 14.01 -4.02
C ALA A 53 1.90 12.68 -4.45
N ASP A 54 2.10 12.29 -5.71
CA ASP A 54 1.58 11.03 -6.22
C ASP A 54 2.17 9.85 -5.44
N GLY A 55 1.32 8.92 -5.03
CA GLY A 55 1.69 7.77 -4.21
C GLY A 55 1.80 8.03 -2.71
N ALA A 56 1.64 9.28 -2.25
CA ALA A 56 1.67 9.60 -0.83
C ALA A 56 0.46 9.00 -0.09
N LEU A 57 0.69 8.54 1.15
CA LEU A 57 -0.28 7.83 1.98
C LEU A 57 -0.57 8.58 3.27
N TRP A 58 -1.82 8.57 3.73
CA TRP A 58 -2.25 9.17 5.00
C TRP A 58 -3.12 8.20 5.77
N ILE A 59 -3.02 8.25 7.10
CA ILE A 59 -3.99 7.62 7.99
C ILE A 59 -4.92 8.73 8.49
N LEU A 60 -6.22 8.57 8.28
CA LEU A 60 -7.18 9.60 8.65
C LEU A 60 -7.35 9.67 10.18
N PRO A 61 -7.10 10.82 10.82
CA PRO A 61 -7.47 11.01 12.22
C PRO A 61 -8.99 11.15 12.36
N SER A 62 -9.48 11.11 13.60
CA SER A 62 -10.86 11.49 13.89
C SER A 62 -11.13 12.93 13.46
N GLY A 63 -12.24 13.16 12.74
CA GLY A 63 -12.60 14.50 12.25
C GLY A 63 -11.84 14.94 11.00
N ALA A 64 -11.29 14.00 10.22
CA ALA A 64 -10.76 14.29 8.89
C ALA A 64 -11.83 14.93 7.99
N ALA A 65 -11.48 15.99 7.27
CA ALA A 65 -12.37 16.80 6.44
C ALA A 65 -11.77 17.04 5.05
N GLY A 66 -12.63 17.15 4.05
CA GLY A 66 -12.26 17.23 2.64
C GLY A 66 -13.24 16.49 1.73
N ALA A 67 -13.22 16.76 0.43
CA ALA A 67 -14.16 16.18 -0.52
C ALA A 67 -14.11 14.63 -0.50
N ASP A 68 -12.91 14.06 -0.41
CA ASP A 68 -12.67 12.61 -0.43
C ASP A 68 -12.48 12.03 0.97
N TRP A 69 -11.96 12.82 1.91
CA TRP A 69 -11.64 12.36 3.27
C TRP A 69 -12.86 12.32 4.20
N SER A 70 -13.84 13.21 4.04
CA SER A 70 -14.97 13.32 4.99
C SER A 70 -15.89 12.10 5.03
N MET A 71 -15.92 11.32 3.95
CA MET A 71 -16.78 10.13 3.82
C MET A 71 -16.10 8.85 4.35
N ARG A 72 -14.88 8.96 4.91
CA ARG A 72 -14.08 7.82 5.33
C ARG A 72 -13.94 7.78 6.86
N PRO A 73 -13.95 6.57 7.46
CA PRO A 73 -13.82 6.44 8.91
C PRO A 73 -12.42 6.83 9.38
N ALA A 74 -12.32 7.22 10.65
CA ALA A 74 -11.03 7.38 11.30
C ALA A 74 -10.25 6.05 11.26
N GLY A 75 -8.96 6.12 10.97
CA GLY A 75 -8.10 4.95 10.77
C GLY A 75 -8.01 4.46 9.32
N ALA A 76 -8.83 4.98 8.40
CA ALA A 76 -8.72 4.66 6.98
C ALA A 76 -7.37 5.11 6.41
N LEU A 77 -6.78 4.26 5.55
CA LEU A 77 -5.59 4.57 4.77
C LEU A 77 -6.01 5.18 3.42
N MET A 78 -5.54 6.40 3.15
CA MET A 78 -5.85 7.15 1.93
C MET A 78 -4.58 7.41 1.15
N ARG A 79 -4.55 7.01 -0.13
CA ARG A 79 -3.43 7.24 -1.05
C ARG A 79 -3.82 8.27 -2.10
N ALA A 80 -2.97 9.26 -2.33
CA ALA A 80 -3.12 10.17 -3.45
C ALA A 80 -2.57 9.52 -4.73
N GLU A 81 -3.37 9.47 -5.79
CA GLU A 81 -2.94 8.92 -7.08
C GLU A 81 -3.68 9.58 -8.24
N GLY A 82 -2.96 10.00 -9.29
CA GLY A 82 -3.56 10.52 -10.52
C GLY A 82 -4.41 11.78 -10.34
N GLY A 83 -4.10 12.60 -9.32
CA GLY A 83 -4.89 13.80 -8.97
C GLY A 83 -6.14 13.53 -8.13
N GLY A 84 -6.37 12.27 -7.74
CA GLY A 84 -7.47 11.86 -6.87
C GLY A 84 -6.99 11.12 -5.62
N TRP A 85 -7.96 10.56 -4.91
CA TRP A 85 -7.74 9.84 -3.65
C TRP A 85 -8.36 8.45 -3.70
N THR A 86 -7.58 7.46 -3.29
CA THR A 86 -8.01 6.05 -3.26
C THR A 86 -7.85 5.50 -1.85
N VAL A 87 -8.83 4.74 -1.38
CA VAL A 87 -8.72 4.04 -0.09
C VAL A 87 -7.86 2.79 -0.27
N VAL A 88 -6.98 2.52 0.69
CA VAL A 88 -6.19 1.29 0.74
C VAL A 88 -6.77 0.43 1.84
N GLU A 89 -7.41 -0.67 1.45
CA GLU A 89 -7.89 -1.68 2.39
C GLU A 89 -6.69 -2.40 3.01
N ALA A 90 -6.56 -2.33 4.33
CA ALA A 90 -5.61 -3.16 5.05
C ALA A 90 -6.21 -4.57 5.14
N GLY A 91 -5.48 -5.59 4.70
CA GLY A 91 -5.94 -6.97 4.85
C GLY A 91 -6.06 -7.34 6.32
N ASP A 92 -7.07 -8.14 6.65
CA ASP A 92 -7.21 -8.74 7.97
C ASP A 92 -5.96 -9.58 8.27
N GLY A 93 -5.29 -9.26 9.38
CA GLY A 93 -4.12 -9.96 9.88
C GLY A 93 -4.50 -11.06 10.86
#